data_AF-A0A1Q9E5G3-F1
#
_entry.id   AF-A0A1Q9E5G3-F1
#
_cell.length_a   1.000
_cell.length_b   1.000
_cell.length_c   1.000
_cell.angle_alpha   90.00
_cell.angle_beta   90.00
_cell.angle_gamma   90.00
#
_symmetry.space_group_name_H-M   'P 1'
#
loop_
_entity.id
_entity.type
_entity.pdbx_description
1 polymer ?
#
loop_
_entity_poly.entity_id
_entity_poly.type
_entity_poly.pdbx_seq_one_letter_code
_entity_poly.pdbx_strand_id
1 'polypeptide(L)'
;MARLSWCGFALSAWVHIPLAVFFVVFFFGHHLRSGPQMWLDKLCIHQTRQEIVTLSDRMLILWDPEYFERLWCCAEVAIFCSTKSGADQVPLWMAPWVLSTVLAQVLSISISERLFSLFIPKGIVTLLAMLPGLKGPGFAAMMAAT
;
A
#
# COMPACT_ATOMS: atom_id res chain seq x y z
N MET A 1 -30.56 11.73 15.53
CA MET A 1 -30.46 11.04 14.22
C MET A 1 -29.29 11.56 13.36
N ALA A 2 -29.02 12.87 13.30
CA ALA A 2 -27.88 13.41 12.53
C ALA A 2 -26.51 12.90 13.03
N ARG A 3 -26.17 13.01 14.33
CA ARG A 3 -24.81 12.73 14.84
C ARG A 3 -24.25 11.33 14.55
N LEU A 4 -25.10 10.30 14.48
CA LEU A 4 -24.67 8.92 14.17
C LEU A 4 -24.24 8.77 12.70
N SER A 5 -24.89 9.50 11.79
CA SER A 5 -24.56 9.54 10.36
C SER A 5 -23.22 10.23 10.07
N TRP A 6 -22.88 11.26 10.84
CA TRP A 6 -21.61 11.98 10.70
C TRP A 6 -20.41 11.15 11.17
N CYS A 7 -20.60 10.29 12.19
CA CYS A 7 -19.54 9.42 12.71
C CYS A 7 -19.14 8.35 11.68
N GLY A 8 -20.12 7.69 11.04
CA GLY A 8 -19.85 6.72 9.98
C GLY A 8 -19.20 7.34 8.73
N PHE A 9 -19.66 8.54 8.32
CA PHE A 9 -19.06 9.26 7.20
C PHE A 9 -17.62 9.71 7.51
N ALA A 10 -17.36 10.18 8.73
CA ALA A 10 -16.03 10.54 9.17
C ALA A 10 -15.10 9.31 9.14
N LEU A 11 -15.49 8.20 9.76
CA LEU A 11 -14.70 6.96 9.80
C LEU A 11 -14.36 6.44 8.40
N SER A 12 -15.33 6.45 7.49
CA SER A 12 -15.10 6.07 6.09
C SER A 12 -14.09 7.01 5.43
N ALA A 13 -14.24 8.33 5.61
CA ALA A 13 -13.29 9.31 5.08
C ALA A 13 -11.87 9.14 5.64
N TRP A 14 -11.71 8.80 6.93
CA TRP A 14 -10.40 8.56 7.57
C TRP A 14 -9.60 7.43 6.92
N VAL A 15 -10.28 6.42 6.38
CA VAL A 15 -9.63 5.29 5.69
C VAL A 15 -9.39 5.63 4.22
N HIS A 16 -10.39 6.16 3.53
CA HIS A 16 -10.34 6.35 2.09
C HIS A 16 -9.43 7.52 1.66
N ILE A 17 -9.31 8.58 2.48
CA ILE A 17 -8.48 9.74 2.13
C ILE A 17 -6.99 9.38 2.06
N PRO A 18 -6.35 8.77 3.09
CA PRO A 18 -4.94 8.38 3.00
C PRO A 18 -4.67 7.39 1.85
N LEU A 19 -5.59 6.47 1.58
CA LEU A 19 -5.50 5.53 0.47
C LEU A 19 -5.56 6.24 -0.89
N ALA A 20 -6.49 7.16 -1.07
CA ALA A 20 -6.58 7.97 -2.28
C ALA A 20 -5.30 8.79 -2.50
N VAL A 21 -4.77 9.41 -1.44
CA VAL A 21 -3.48 10.12 -1.49
C VAL A 21 -2.34 9.17 -1.88
N PHE A 22 -2.27 7.98 -1.29
CA PHE A 22 -1.28 6.96 -1.65
C PHE A 22 -1.34 6.62 -3.14
N PHE A 23 -2.52 6.30 -3.69
CA PHE A 23 -2.66 5.96 -5.11
C PHE A 23 -2.33 7.14 -6.04
N VAL A 24 -2.75 8.36 -5.70
CA VAL A 24 -2.40 9.56 -6.47
C VAL A 24 -0.89 9.76 -6.51
N VAL A 25 -0.21 9.64 -5.37
CA VAL A 25 1.26 9.76 -5.31
C VAL A 25 1.94 8.58 -6.00
N PHE A 26 1.43 7.36 -5.86
CA PHE A 26 2.00 6.17 -6.49
C PHE A 26 1.95 6.26 -8.03
N PHE A 27 0.81 6.64 -8.61
CA PHE A 27 0.65 6.73 -10.06
C PHE A 27 1.21 8.02 -10.66
N PHE A 28 1.11 9.16 -9.99
CA PHE A 28 1.47 10.46 -10.56
C PHE A 28 2.71 11.11 -9.92
N GLY A 29 3.19 10.61 -8.78
CA GLY A 29 4.33 11.19 -8.08
C GLY A 29 5.62 11.19 -8.90
N HIS A 30 5.77 10.23 -9.81
CA HIS A 30 6.90 10.17 -10.73
C HIS A 30 6.91 11.32 -11.77
N HIS A 31 5.75 11.92 -12.09
CA HIS A 31 5.67 13.10 -12.97
C HIS A 31 6.03 14.40 -12.24
N LEU A 32 5.85 14.45 -10.92
CA LEU A 32 6.06 15.65 -10.11
C LEU A 32 7.51 15.81 -9.64
N ARG A 33 8.36 14.80 -9.84
CA ARG A 33 9.77 14.84 -9.50
C ARG A 33 10.60 14.57 -10.75
N SER A 34 11.61 15.41 -10.98
CA SER A 34 12.80 14.98 -11.71
C SER A 34 13.50 13.93 -10.85
N GLY A 35 13.11 12.67 -11.01
CA GLY A 35 13.70 11.55 -10.29
C GLY A 35 15.22 11.46 -10.51
N PRO A 36 15.93 10.67 -9.70
CA PRO A 36 17.32 10.35 -9.99
C PRO A 36 17.41 9.80 -11.42
N GLN A 37 18.51 10.09 -12.12
CA GLN A 37 18.78 9.49 -13.42
C GLN A 37 18.93 7.98 -13.21
N MET A 38 17.85 7.25 -13.46
CA MET A 38 17.79 5.81 -13.31
C MET A 38 18.15 5.18 -14.64
N TRP A 39 19.14 4.30 -14.60
CA TRP A 39 19.39 3.37 -15.69
C TRP A 39 18.75 2.04 -15.30
N LEU A 40 17.81 1.58 -16.12
CA LEU A 40 17.10 0.32 -15.91
C LEU A 40 17.67 -0.71 -16.88
N ASP A 41 18.35 -1.72 -16.36
CA ASP A 41 18.76 -2.87 -17.15
C ASP A 41 17.52 -3.72 -17.47
N LYS A 42 16.96 -3.51 -18.67
CA LYS A 42 15.78 -4.24 -19.14
C LYS A 42 16.27 -5.23 -20.18
N LEU A 43 16.47 -6.47 -19.74
CA LEU A 43 16.93 -7.64 -20.50
C LEU A 43 18.44 -7.70 -20.70
N CYS A 44 18.98 -8.92 -20.54
CA CYS A 44 20.33 -9.37 -20.90
C CYS A 44 20.60 -9.20 -22.41
N ILE A 45 20.55 -7.97 -22.91
CA ILE A 45 21.02 -7.60 -24.23
C ILE A 45 22.54 -7.48 -24.11
N HIS A 46 23.24 -7.92 -25.14
CA HIS A 46 24.69 -7.89 -25.20
C HIS A 46 25.20 -6.45 -25.00
N GLN A 47 25.59 -6.12 -23.77
CA GLN A 47 25.95 -4.77 -23.35
C GLN A 47 27.33 -4.44 -23.91
N THR A 48 27.41 -3.68 -25.00
CA THR A 48 28.69 -3.26 -25.60
C THR A 48 29.45 -2.25 -24.72
N ARG A 49 28.82 -1.73 -23.65
CA ARG A 49 29.39 -0.70 -22.76
C ARG A 49 29.27 -1.11 -21.29
N GLN A 50 30.32 -1.75 -20.75
CA GLN A 50 30.41 -2.17 -19.35
C GLN A 50 30.53 -1.00 -18.35
N GLU A 51 30.77 0.22 -18.83
CA GLU A 51 31.13 1.39 -18.01
C GLU A 51 29.94 1.98 -17.23
N ILE A 52 28.70 1.61 -17.54
CA ILE A 52 27.52 2.22 -16.90
C ILE A 52 27.37 1.78 -15.44
N VAL A 53 27.77 0.53 -15.13
CA VAL A 53 27.68 -0.03 -13.77
C VAL A 53 28.64 0.69 -12.82
N THR A 54 29.85 1.04 -13.29
CA THR A 54 30.86 1.72 -12.45
C THR A 54 30.57 3.21 -12.25
N LEU A 55 29.84 3.83 -13.17
CA LEU A 55 29.38 5.22 -13.08
C LEU A 55 28.16 5.39 -12.17
N SER A 56 27.48 4.31 -11.81
CA SER A 56 26.30 4.37 -10.95
C SER A 56 26.68 4.56 -9.48
N ASP A 57 26.01 5.48 -8.79
CA ASP A 57 26.23 5.73 -7.36
C ASP A 57 25.58 4.67 -6.46
N ARG A 58 24.47 4.08 -6.92
CA ARG A 58 23.69 3.06 -6.21
C ARG A 58 23.19 2.02 -7.19
N MET A 59 23.10 0.78 -6.75
CA MET A 59 22.52 -0.33 -7.49
C MET A 59 21.35 -0.90 -6.70
N LEU A 60 20.17 -0.93 -7.32
CA LEU A 60 18.98 -1.59 -6.79
C LEU A 60 18.71 -2.85 -7.60
N ILE A 61 18.79 -3.99 -6.95
CA ILE A 61 18.59 -5.31 -7.53
C ILE A 61 17.14 -5.73 -7.25
N LEU A 62 16.36 -5.87 -8.31
CA LEU A 62 15.03 -6.49 -8.25
C LEU A 62 15.18 -7.98 -8.58
N TRP A 63 15.20 -8.83 -7.56
CA TRP A 63 15.53 -10.24 -7.74
C TRP A 63 14.28 -11.14 -7.78
N ASP A 64 14.34 -12.14 -8.66
CA ASP A 64 13.52 -13.34 -8.71
C ASP A 64 14.40 -14.56 -8.35
N PRO A 65 13.82 -15.74 -8.05
CA PRO A 65 14.60 -16.94 -7.74
C PRO A 65 15.66 -17.28 -8.79
N GLU A 66 15.39 -16.99 -10.06
CA GLU A 66 16.27 -17.25 -11.20
C GLU A 66 17.34 -16.15 -11.41
N TYR A 67 17.31 -15.05 -10.66
CA TYR A 67 18.18 -13.88 -10.88
C TYR A 67 19.67 -14.26 -10.79
N PHE A 68 20.03 -15.01 -9.75
CA PHE A 68 21.40 -15.43 -9.49
C PHE A 68 21.84 -16.66 -10.28
N GLU A 69 20.94 -17.28 -11.05
CA GLU A 69 21.30 -18.33 -12.01
C GLU A 69 21.91 -17.73 -13.29
N ARG A 70 21.68 -16.42 -13.54
CA ARG A 70 22.19 -15.72 -14.72
C ARG A 70 23.58 -15.17 -14.44
N LEU A 71 24.58 -15.77 -15.09
CA LEU A 71 25.99 -15.41 -14.96
C LEU A 71 26.24 -13.90 -15.15
N TRP A 72 25.55 -13.26 -16.10
CA TRP A 72 25.69 -11.84 -16.38
C TRP A 72 25.25 -10.96 -15.20
N CYS A 73 24.08 -11.23 -14.63
CA CYS A 73 23.56 -10.51 -13.46
C CYS A 73 24.52 -10.65 -12.26
N CYS A 74 25.06 -11.85 -12.03
CA CYS A 74 26.06 -12.09 -10.99
C CYS A 74 27.36 -11.31 -11.25
N ALA A 75 27.82 -11.22 -12.50
CA ALA A 75 29.02 -10.47 -12.86
C ALA A 75 28.84 -8.97 -12.62
N GLU A 76 27.70 -8.38 -12.99
CA GLU A 76 27.41 -6.96 -12.75
C GLU A 76 27.38 -6.63 -11.26
N VAL A 77 26.72 -7.47 -10.46
CA VAL A 77 26.68 -7.30 -9.00
C VAL A 77 28.08 -7.43 -8.40
N ALA A 78 28.89 -8.39 -8.86
CA ALA A 78 30.26 -8.56 -8.39
C ALA A 78 31.15 -7.36 -8.73
N ILE A 79 31.04 -6.81 -9.95
CA ILE A 79 31.78 -5.61 -10.38
C ILE A 79 31.32 -4.37 -9.59
N PHE A 80 30.03 -4.22 -9.36
CA PHE A 80 29.50 -3.11 -8.57
C PHE A 80 29.99 -3.19 -7.12
N CYS A 81 29.88 -4.35 -6.47
CA CYS A 81 30.33 -4.56 -5.10
C CYS A 81 31.85 -4.53 -4.92
N SER A 82 32.64 -4.77 -5.96
CA SER A 82 34.10 -4.58 -5.89
C SER A 82 34.51 -3.10 -5.94
N THR A 83 33.65 -2.25 -6.53
CA THR A 83 33.90 -0.81 -6.70
C THR A 83 33.20 0.04 -5.63
N LYS A 84 32.09 -0.44 -5.07
CA LYS A 84 31.19 0.28 -4.15
C LYS A 84 30.82 -0.59 -2.94
N SER A 85 30.34 0.03 -1.87
CA SER A 85 30.11 -0.61 -0.56
C SER A 85 28.86 -1.52 -0.45
N GLY A 86 28.30 -2.00 -1.57
CA GLY A 86 27.17 -2.92 -1.60
C GLY A 86 25.97 -2.45 -2.42
N ALA A 87 25.09 -3.38 -2.76
CA ALA A 87 23.87 -3.16 -3.55
C ALA A 87 22.61 -3.45 -2.72
N ASP A 88 21.57 -2.63 -2.93
CA ASP A 88 20.27 -2.82 -2.29
C ASP A 88 19.48 -3.90 -3.01
N GLN A 89 18.89 -4.85 -2.29
CA GLN A 89 18.17 -5.98 -2.88
C GLN A 89 16.70 -5.97 -2.45
N VAL A 90 15.80 -6.03 -3.43
CA VAL A 90 14.35 -6.03 -3.21
C VAL A 90 13.72 -7.18 -4.00
N PRO A 91 12.94 -8.07 -3.37
CA PRO A 91 12.28 -9.15 -4.08
C PRO A 91 11.20 -8.61 -5.03
N LEU A 92 11.18 -9.10 -6.27
CA LEU A 92 10.25 -8.64 -7.30
C LEU A 92 8.79 -8.92 -6.93
N TRP A 93 8.52 -10.01 -6.20
CA TRP A 93 7.18 -10.39 -5.76
C TRP A 93 6.61 -9.47 -4.66
N MET A 94 7.45 -8.69 -3.99
CA MET A 94 7.02 -7.86 -2.86
C MET A 94 6.10 -6.72 -3.31
N ALA A 95 6.40 -6.08 -4.43
CA ALA A 95 5.58 -4.98 -4.97
C ALA A 95 4.14 -5.43 -5.32
N PRO A 96 3.91 -6.48 -6.13
CA PRO A 96 2.56 -6.95 -6.42
C PRO A 96 1.88 -7.51 -5.17
N TRP A 97 2.61 -8.13 -4.25
CA TRP A 97 2.05 -8.60 -2.97
C TRP A 97 1.49 -7.45 -2.13
N VAL A 98 2.28 -6.40 -1.90
CA VAL A 98 1.85 -5.21 -1.14
C VAL A 98 0.67 -4.52 -1.81
N LEU A 99 0.68 -4.37 -3.14
CA LEU A 99 -0.43 -3.77 -3.86
C LEU A 99 -1.71 -4.63 -3.73
N SER A 100 -1.57 -5.95 -3.76
CA SER A 100 -2.68 -6.91 -3.62
C SER A 100 -3.27 -6.88 -2.21
N THR A 101 -2.45 -6.81 -1.16
CA THR A 101 -2.94 -6.76 0.22
C THR A 101 -3.64 -5.43 0.51
N VAL A 102 -3.11 -4.31 0.02
CA VAL A 102 -3.76 -2.99 0.12
C VAL A 102 -5.12 -3.02 -0.59
N LEU A 103 -5.19 -3.58 -1.81
CA LEU A 103 -6.45 -3.71 -2.54
C LEU A 103 -7.45 -4.60 -1.78
N ALA A 104 -7.01 -5.74 -1.26
CA ALA A 104 -7.85 -6.64 -0.49
C ALA A 104 -8.41 -5.97 0.79
N GLN A 105 -7.60 -5.16 1.48
CA GLN A 105 -8.04 -4.39 2.64
C GLN A 105 -9.11 -3.36 2.26
N VAL A 106 -8.91 -2.61 1.17
CA VAL A 106 -9.90 -1.63 0.68
C VAL A 106 -11.23 -2.31 0.35
N LEU A 107 -11.18 -3.44 -0.35
CA LEU A 107 -12.37 -4.21 -0.70
C LEU A 107 -13.06 -4.77 0.54
N SER A 108 -12.30 -5.31 1.49
CA SER A 108 -12.83 -5.85 2.74
C SER A 108 -13.60 -4.78 3.54
N ILE A 109 -13.03 -3.59 3.68
CA ILE A 109 -13.69 -2.46 4.36
C ILE A 109 -14.94 -2.03 3.61
N SER A 110 -14.84 -1.85 2.28
CA SER A 110 -15.96 -1.44 1.43
C SER A 110 -17.13 -2.43 1.49
N ILE A 111 -16.84 -3.73 1.45
CA ILE A 111 -17.84 -4.80 1.57
C ILE A 111 -18.46 -4.77 2.97
N SER A 112 -17.65 -4.61 4.02
CA SER A 112 -18.13 -4.60 5.40
C SER A 112 -19.09 -3.43 5.66
N GLU A 113 -18.78 -2.24 5.16
CA GLU A 113 -19.68 -1.07 5.24
C GLU A 113 -21.01 -1.33 4.52
N ARG A 114 -20.97 -1.92 3.32
CA ARG A 114 -22.18 -2.24 2.55
C ARG A 114 -23.02 -3.32 3.23
N LEU A 115 -22.40 -4.40 3.68
CA LEU A 115 -23.09 -5.46 4.42
C LEU A 115 -23.72 -4.92 5.70
N PHE A 116 -22.99 -4.13 6.49
CA PHE A 116 -23.52 -3.51 7.70
C PHE A 116 -24.75 -2.63 7.41
N SER A 117 -24.70 -1.84 6.32
CA SER A 117 -25.81 -1.00 5.90
C SER A 117 -27.06 -1.77 5.44
N LEU A 118 -26.89 -3.01 4.97
CA LEU A 118 -27.96 -3.89 4.51
C LEU A 118 -28.54 -4.75 5.66
N PHE A 119 -27.69 -5.24 6.56
CA PHE A 119 -28.06 -6.18 7.62
C PHE A 119 -28.68 -5.51 8.83
N ILE A 120 -28.36 -4.24 9.09
CA ILE A 120 -29.04 -3.45 10.10
C ILE A 120 -30.26 -2.78 9.44
N PRO A 121 -31.49 -3.29 9.63
CA PRO A 121 -32.65 -2.56 9.16
C PRO A 121 -32.67 -1.21 9.87
N LYS A 122 -32.82 -0.12 9.10
CA LYS A 122 -32.97 1.25 9.61
C LYS A 122 -34.00 1.33 10.75
N GLY A 123 -34.98 0.42 10.76
CA GLY A 123 -35.96 0.23 11.83
C GLY A 123 -35.41 -0.22 13.19
N ILE A 124 -34.41 -1.11 13.28
CA ILE A 124 -33.89 -1.62 14.57
C ILE A 124 -33.04 -0.55 15.28
N VAL A 125 -32.24 0.23 14.55
CA VAL A 125 -31.49 1.36 15.15
C VAL A 125 -32.44 2.45 15.62
N THR A 126 -33.52 2.70 14.87
CA THR A 126 -34.54 3.67 15.25
C THR A 126 -35.36 3.17 16.45
N LEU A 127 -35.67 1.87 16.51
CA LEU A 127 -36.39 1.22 17.62
C LEU A 127 -35.53 1.15 18.90
N LEU A 128 -34.25 0.78 18.80
CA LEU A 128 -33.28 0.79 19.92
C LEU A 128 -33.04 2.21 20.44
N ALA A 129 -33.02 3.22 19.56
CA ALA A 129 -32.91 4.63 19.95
C ALA A 129 -34.21 5.21 20.54
N MET A 130 -35.37 4.58 20.29
CA MET A 130 -36.69 4.98 20.79
C MET A 130 -37.11 4.21 22.06
N LEU A 131 -36.43 3.12 22.44
CA LEU A 131 -36.73 2.38 23.66
C LEU A 131 -36.39 3.23 24.91
N PRO A 132 -37.38 3.63 25.73
CA PRO A 132 -37.18 4.57 26.83
C PRO A 132 -36.40 4.00 28.04
N GLY A 133 -35.80 2.81 27.94
CA GLY A 133 -35.20 2.06 29.05
C GLY A 133 -33.68 2.16 29.22
N LEU A 134 -32.93 2.74 28.27
CA LEU A 134 -31.45 2.80 28.32
C LEU A 134 -30.90 4.21 28.56
N LYS A 135 -31.60 5.02 29.36
CA LYS A 135 -31.09 6.30 29.91
C LYS A 135 -30.25 6.11 31.19
N GLY A 136 -29.63 4.95 31.36
CA GLY A 136 -28.74 4.68 32.50
C GLY A 136 -27.28 5.01 32.20
N PRO A 137 -26.50 5.52 33.17
CA PRO A 137 -25.08 5.90 32.99
C PRO A 137 -24.17 4.76 32.52
N GLY A 138 -24.61 3.49 32.59
CA GLY A 138 -23.85 2.34 32.08
C GLY A 138 -23.80 2.22 30.54
N PHE A 139 -24.80 2.72 29.81
CA PHE A 139 -24.80 2.63 28.33
C PHE A 139 -23.86 3.66 27.68
N ALA A 140 -23.67 4.81 28.34
CA ALA A 140 -22.67 5.80 27.95
C ALA A 140 -21.24 5.28 28.12
N ALA A 141 -20.99 4.44 29.13
CA ALA A 141 -19.68 3.79 29.34
C ALA A 141 -19.40 2.71 28.29
N MET A 142 -20.43 1.98 27.83
CA MET A 142 -20.26 0.93 26.81
C MET A 142 -20.06 1.49 25.40
N MET A 143 -20.61 2.67 25.08
CA MET A 143 -20.36 3.38 23.81
C MET A 143 -19.10 4.26 23.81
N ALA A 144 -18.44 4.45 24.95
CA ALA A 144 -17.13 5.11 25.01
C ALA A 144 -15.96 4.13 24.78
N ALA A 145 -16.25 2.83 24.66
CA ALA A 145 -15.28 1.75 24.56
C ALA A 145 -15.33 0.98 23.22
N THR A 146 -16.16 1.40 22.26
CA THR A 146 -16.28 0.82 20.91
C THR A 146 -16.37 1.90 19.84
#